data_AF-A0A2N0AFF9-F1
#
_entry.id   AF-A0A2N0AFF9-F1
#
_cell.length_a   1.000
_cell.length_b   1.000
_cell.length_c   1.000
_cell.angle_alpha   90.00
_cell.angle_beta   90.00
_cell.angle_gamma   90.00
#
_symmetry.space_group_name_H-M   'P 1'
#
loop_
_entity.id
_entity.type
_entity.pdbx_description
1 polymer ?
#
loop_
_entity_poly.entity_id
_entity_poly.type
_entity_poly.pdbx_seq_one_letter_code
_entity_poly.pdbx_strand_id
1 'polypeptide(L)'
;MPLPPEIIFRFERNLERSEELIKVYIQSVSGKGRKSVKQTDVLRAAVVFLHASLEDLLRSVLKYTYPINASKDFINEIPLTGIQKGGRPEKFFLGALLDFRGKLVDDVVKQSITEYLEVISFNDTTEIVSRLEKAKIKYLDDTLNLLPKIDSMIKRRHAIVHQADENVDTGHGKHHANRINKWIVSDWIENIRKFGEEIIRLASSI
;
A
#
# COMPACT_ATOMS: atom_id res chain seq x y z
N MET A 1 -15.72 -15.83 2.82
CA MET A 1 -16.86 -14.85 2.72
C MET A 1 -16.40 -13.77 1.75
N PRO A 2 -17.18 -13.36 0.73
CA PRO A 2 -16.67 -12.45 -0.30
C PRO A 2 -16.17 -11.15 0.32
N LEU A 3 -15.07 -10.60 -0.22
CA LEU A 3 -14.60 -9.30 0.22
C LEU A 3 -15.71 -8.25 0.04
N PRO A 4 -15.80 -7.27 0.96
CA PRO A 4 -16.74 -6.18 0.81
C PRO A 4 -16.53 -5.42 -0.52
N PRO A 5 -17.59 -5.20 -1.33
CA PRO A 5 -17.47 -4.60 -2.67
C PRO A 5 -16.82 -3.21 -2.68
N GLU A 6 -16.92 -2.46 -1.58
CA GLU A 6 -16.31 -1.14 -1.44
C GLU A 6 -14.78 -1.17 -1.50
N ILE A 7 -14.15 -2.29 -1.12
CA ILE A 7 -12.69 -2.46 -1.22
C ILE A 7 -12.29 -2.44 -2.71
N ILE A 8 -13.02 -3.20 -3.53
CA ILE A 8 -12.77 -3.31 -4.97
C ILE A 8 -13.04 -1.96 -5.64
N PHE A 9 -14.21 -1.36 -5.37
CA PHE A 9 -14.58 -0.06 -5.95
C PHE A 9 -13.58 1.04 -5.60
N ARG A 10 -13.14 1.10 -4.33
CA ARG A 10 -12.18 2.12 -3.90
C ARG A 10 -10.81 1.90 -4.55
N PHE A 11 -10.36 0.65 -4.68
CA PHE A 11 -9.11 0.33 -5.35
C PHE A 11 -9.14 0.77 -6.82
N GLU A 12 -10.16 0.37 -7.56
CA GLU A 12 -10.34 0.74 -8.97
C GLU A 12 -10.37 2.26 -9.17
N ARG A 13 -11.20 2.95 -8.38
CA ARG A 13 -11.28 4.42 -8.41
C ARG A 13 -9.93 5.08 -8.11
N ASN A 14 -9.12 4.52 -7.23
CA ASN A 14 -7.81 5.05 -6.91
C ASN A 14 -6.80 4.81 -8.06
N LEU A 15 -6.90 3.70 -8.79
CA LEU A 15 -6.12 3.48 -10.00
C LEU A 15 -6.51 4.45 -11.11
N GLU A 16 -7.81 4.64 -11.36
CA GLU A 16 -8.32 5.61 -12.33
C GLU A 16 -7.82 7.03 -12.04
N ARG A 17 -7.80 7.43 -10.76
CA ARG A 17 -7.24 8.72 -10.32
C ARG A 17 -5.73 8.83 -10.60
N SER A 18 -4.98 7.73 -10.48
CA SER A 18 -3.56 7.70 -10.84
C SER A 18 -3.36 7.85 -12.35
N GLU A 19 -4.22 7.21 -13.16
CA GLU A 19 -4.23 7.36 -14.62
C GLU A 19 -4.59 8.79 -15.04
N GLU A 20 -5.51 9.44 -14.34
CA GLU A 20 -5.90 10.82 -14.61
C GLU A 20 -4.74 11.80 -14.40
N LEU A 21 -3.87 11.56 -13.42
CA LEU A 21 -2.64 12.35 -13.25
C LEU A 21 -1.70 12.21 -14.45
N ILE A 22 -1.66 11.03 -15.09
CA ILE A 22 -0.91 10.86 -16.34
C ILE A 22 -1.56 11.67 -17.48
N LYS A 23 -2.90 11.72 -17.56
CA LYS A 23 -3.60 12.54 -18.56
C LYS A 23 -3.34 14.02 -18.35
N VAL A 24 -3.38 14.51 -17.11
CA VAL A 24 -3.01 15.89 -16.74
C VAL A 24 -1.56 16.19 -17.16
N TYR A 25 -0.63 15.26 -16.92
CA TYR A 25 0.74 15.39 -17.41
C TYR A 25 0.79 15.52 -18.94
N ILE A 26 0.08 14.65 -19.68
CA ILE A 26 0.06 14.67 -21.15
C ILE A 26 -0.50 16.00 -21.68
N GLN A 27 -1.56 16.52 -21.07
CA GLN A 27 -2.20 17.77 -21.49
C GLN A 27 -1.39 19.02 -21.13
N SER A 28 -0.66 18.98 -20.00
CA SER A 28 0.14 20.12 -19.52
C SER A 28 1.49 20.29 -20.21
N VAL A 29 1.96 19.28 -20.95
CA VAL A 29 3.26 19.33 -21.64
C VAL A 29 3.10 19.46 -23.16
N SER A 30 3.70 20.50 -23.74
CA SER A 30 3.77 20.72 -25.19
C SER A 30 5.22 20.64 -25.70
N GLY A 31 5.39 20.51 -27.02
CA GLY A 31 6.70 20.51 -27.69
C GLY A 31 7.43 19.16 -27.76
N LYS A 32 8.39 19.06 -28.69
CA LYS A 32 9.28 17.89 -28.85
C LYS A 32 10.47 18.00 -27.89
N GLY A 33 10.99 16.86 -27.43
CA GLY A 33 12.17 16.80 -26.56
C GLY A 33 11.87 16.52 -25.09
N ARG A 34 12.94 16.49 -24.30
CA ARG A 34 12.92 16.09 -22.89
C ARG A 34 12.22 17.15 -22.03
N LYS A 35 11.32 16.71 -21.14
CA LYS A 35 10.59 17.60 -20.23
C LYS A 35 11.43 17.98 -19.01
N SER A 36 11.20 19.19 -18.50
CA SER A 36 11.84 19.68 -17.27
C SER A 36 11.35 18.89 -16.05
N VAL A 37 12.12 18.96 -14.95
CA VAL A 37 11.75 18.32 -13.67
C VAL A 37 10.36 18.78 -13.23
N LYS A 38 10.12 20.09 -13.18
CA LYS A 38 8.82 20.70 -12.81
C LYS A 38 7.64 20.15 -13.63
N GLN A 39 7.82 20.00 -14.93
CA GLN A 39 6.78 19.43 -15.81
C GLN A 39 6.50 17.96 -15.51
N THR A 40 7.48 17.22 -15.00
CA THR A 40 7.35 15.79 -14.66
C THR A 40 6.93 15.55 -13.21
N ASP A 41 6.78 16.58 -12.37
CA ASP A 41 6.41 16.40 -10.96
C ASP A 41 4.98 15.87 -10.79
N VAL A 42 4.09 16.11 -11.76
CA VAL A 42 2.77 15.45 -11.81
C VAL A 42 2.92 13.92 -11.87
N LEU A 43 3.93 13.41 -12.58
CA LEU A 43 4.21 11.96 -12.61
C LEU A 43 4.78 11.46 -11.27
N ARG A 44 5.57 12.26 -10.56
CA ARG A 44 6.03 11.91 -9.20
C ARG A 44 4.88 11.85 -8.22
N ALA A 45 3.97 12.82 -8.28
CA ALA A 45 2.73 12.80 -7.51
C ALA A 45 1.89 11.56 -7.81
N ALA A 46 1.81 11.15 -9.09
CA ALA A 46 1.15 9.90 -9.48
C ALA A 46 1.78 8.67 -8.83
N VAL A 47 3.11 8.59 -8.74
CA VAL A 47 3.81 7.47 -8.04
C VAL A 47 3.48 7.44 -6.55
N VAL A 48 3.52 8.59 -5.87
CA VAL A 48 3.18 8.67 -4.44
C VAL A 48 1.73 8.24 -4.20
N PHE A 49 0.81 8.72 -5.05
CA PHE A 49 -0.60 8.38 -4.94
C PHE A 49 -0.88 6.91 -5.29
N LEU A 50 -0.19 6.34 -6.29
CA LEU A 50 -0.28 4.93 -6.63
C LEU A 50 0.18 4.04 -5.46
N HIS A 51 1.28 4.41 -4.80
CA HIS A 51 1.74 3.71 -3.61
C HIS A 51 0.71 3.77 -2.47
N ALA A 52 0.14 4.94 -2.19
CA ALA A 52 -0.92 5.08 -1.20
C ALA A 52 -2.15 4.22 -1.54
N SER A 53 -2.44 4.05 -2.83
CA SER A 53 -3.54 3.23 -3.34
C SER A 53 -3.27 1.73 -3.10
N LEU A 54 -2.03 1.27 -3.28
CA LEU A 54 -1.60 -0.08 -2.92
C LEU A 54 -1.75 -0.33 -1.42
N GLU A 55 -1.25 0.59 -0.57
CA GLU A 55 -1.35 0.42 0.88
C GLU A 55 -2.81 0.41 1.37
N ASP A 56 -3.67 1.27 0.82
CA ASP A 56 -5.10 1.30 1.15
C ASP A 56 -5.78 -0.03 0.80
N LEU A 57 -5.49 -0.60 -0.37
CA LEU A 57 -5.97 -1.94 -0.74
C LEU A 57 -5.51 -2.98 0.28
N LEU A 58 -4.19 -3.06 0.52
CA LEU A 58 -3.61 -4.05 1.43
C LEU A 58 -4.19 -3.92 2.84
N ARG A 59 -4.22 -2.72 3.42
CA ARG A 59 -4.84 -2.48 4.75
C ARG A 59 -6.28 -2.97 4.78
N SER A 60 -7.04 -2.74 3.72
CA SER A 60 -8.47 -3.08 3.68
C SER A 60 -8.71 -4.57 3.57
N VAL A 61 -7.92 -5.26 2.75
CA VAL A 61 -7.92 -6.73 2.67
C VAL A 61 -7.50 -7.34 4.00
N LEU A 62 -6.44 -6.82 4.63
CA LEU A 62 -5.94 -7.33 5.91
C LEU A 62 -6.90 -7.06 7.08
N LYS A 63 -7.57 -5.90 7.13
CA LYS A 63 -8.62 -5.60 8.11
C LYS A 63 -9.74 -6.63 8.10
N TYR A 64 -10.07 -7.13 6.92
CA TYR A 64 -11.11 -8.13 6.76
C TYR A 64 -10.60 -9.56 7.03
N THR A 65 -9.39 -9.89 6.59
CA THR A 65 -8.88 -11.27 6.64
C THR A 65 -8.23 -11.63 7.98
N TYR A 66 -7.53 -10.71 8.64
CA TYR A 66 -6.85 -11.00 9.92
C TYR A 66 -7.81 -11.48 11.02
N PRO A 67 -8.97 -10.86 11.26
CA PRO A 67 -9.89 -11.33 12.30
C PRO A 67 -10.36 -12.78 12.11
N ILE A 68 -10.33 -13.29 10.88
CA ILE A 68 -10.87 -14.60 10.51
C ILE A 68 -9.75 -15.65 10.46
N ASN A 69 -8.60 -15.30 9.87
CA ASN A 69 -7.62 -16.27 9.42
C ASN A 69 -6.31 -16.26 10.20
N ALA A 70 -5.98 -15.13 10.85
CA ALA A 70 -4.70 -14.96 11.54
C ALA A 70 -4.49 -16.02 12.62
N SER A 71 -3.23 -16.41 12.83
CA SER A 71 -2.88 -17.29 13.95
C SER A 71 -2.99 -16.54 15.28
N LYS A 72 -3.26 -17.27 16.36
CA LYS A 72 -3.20 -16.73 17.73
C LYS A 72 -1.87 -16.05 18.02
N ASP A 73 -0.76 -16.66 17.57
CA ASP A 73 0.58 -16.12 17.79
C ASP A 73 0.75 -14.75 17.14
N PHE A 74 0.25 -14.55 15.92
CA PHE A 74 0.27 -13.24 15.28
C PHE A 74 -0.68 -12.24 15.98
N ILE A 75 -1.87 -12.66 16.39
CA ILE A 75 -2.79 -11.79 17.12
C ILE A 75 -2.18 -11.31 18.46
N ASN A 76 -1.34 -12.13 19.11
CA ASN A 76 -0.61 -11.71 20.32
C ASN A 76 0.42 -10.60 20.05
N GLU A 77 0.83 -10.37 18.81
CA GLU A 77 1.70 -9.24 18.42
C GLU A 77 0.92 -7.93 18.25
N ILE A 78 -0.41 -7.97 18.30
CA ILE A 78 -1.28 -6.81 18.09
C ILE A 78 -1.68 -6.23 19.45
N PRO A 79 -1.36 -4.96 19.74
CA PRO A 79 -1.75 -4.32 20.99
C PRO A 79 -3.28 -4.18 21.08
N LEU A 80 -3.80 -4.27 22.30
CA LEU A 80 -5.19 -3.93 22.59
C LEU A 80 -5.45 -2.45 22.23
N THR A 81 -6.56 -2.20 21.54
CA THR A 81 -7.04 -0.85 21.24
C THR A 81 -7.04 0.04 22.49
N GLY A 82 -6.70 1.32 22.33
CA GLY A 82 -6.62 2.30 23.42
C GLY A 82 -5.38 2.23 24.32
N ILE A 83 -4.59 1.15 24.26
CA ILE A 83 -3.33 1.00 25.04
C ILE A 83 -2.09 1.37 24.19
N GLN A 84 -2.27 1.66 22.91
CA GLN A 84 -1.16 1.87 21.98
C GLN A 84 -0.32 3.12 22.32
N LYS A 85 0.88 2.91 22.87
CA LYS A 85 2.00 3.86 22.75
C LYS A 85 2.93 3.40 21.63
N GLY A 86 2.68 3.88 20.41
CA GLY A 86 3.58 3.66 19.27
C GLY A 86 3.53 2.26 18.64
N GLY A 87 2.37 1.59 18.68
CA GLY A 87 2.13 0.36 17.92
C GLY A 87 2.81 -0.91 18.44
N ARG A 88 3.42 -0.89 19.63
CA ARG A 88 4.07 -2.05 20.25
C ARG A 88 3.07 -2.86 21.08
N PRO A 89 3.08 -4.20 20.99
CA PRO A 89 2.29 -5.05 21.88
C PRO A 89 2.83 -4.94 23.31
N GLU A 90 1.94 -4.62 24.24
CA GLU A 90 2.22 -4.62 25.68
C GLU A 90 1.26 -5.57 26.39
N LYS A 91 1.74 -6.23 27.45
CA LYS A 91 0.88 -7.04 28.31
C LYS A 91 -0.14 -6.12 28.98
N PHE A 92 -1.42 -6.48 28.88
CA PHE A 92 -2.49 -5.78 29.59
C PHE A 92 -3.11 -6.70 30.65
N PHE A 93 -3.64 -6.10 31.72
CA PHE A 93 -4.41 -6.81 32.73
C PHE A 93 -5.87 -6.91 32.29
N LEU A 94 -6.58 -7.96 32.73
CA LEU A 94 -8.00 -8.17 32.39
C LEU A 94 -8.88 -6.94 32.70
N GLY A 95 -8.54 -6.17 33.74
CA GLY A 95 -9.24 -4.93 34.09
C GLY A 95 -9.26 -3.87 32.98
N ALA A 96 -8.32 -3.89 32.03
CA ALA A 96 -8.33 -3.00 30.87
C ALA A 96 -9.51 -3.28 29.93
N LEU A 97 -10.12 -4.48 29.99
CA LEU A 97 -11.30 -4.79 29.19
C LEU A 97 -12.57 -4.09 29.68
N LEU A 98 -12.54 -3.48 30.88
CA LEU A 98 -13.69 -2.75 31.42
C LEU A 98 -14.05 -1.52 30.58
N ASP A 99 -13.11 -0.97 29.82
CA ASP A 99 -13.34 0.15 28.88
C ASP A 99 -14.17 -0.28 27.65
N PHE A 100 -14.33 -1.60 27.44
CA PHE A 100 -15.08 -2.19 26.33
C PHE A 100 -16.36 -2.91 26.78
N ARG A 101 -16.89 -2.60 27.98
CA ARG A 101 -18.15 -3.19 28.47
C ARG A 101 -19.27 -3.02 27.44
N GLY A 102 -20.00 -4.10 27.20
CA GLY A 102 -21.12 -4.13 26.25
C GLY A 102 -20.71 -4.36 24.79
N LYS A 103 -19.42 -4.43 24.46
CA LYS A 103 -18.94 -4.86 23.13
C LYS A 103 -18.75 -6.38 23.09
N LEU A 104 -18.88 -6.95 21.89
CA LEU A 104 -18.47 -8.33 21.64
C LEU A 104 -16.94 -8.42 21.62
N VAL A 105 -16.40 -9.56 22.02
CA VAL A 105 -14.95 -9.83 21.96
C VAL A 105 -14.45 -9.65 20.52
N ASP A 106 -15.19 -10.16 19.54
CA ASP A 106 -14.86 -10.03 18.12
C ASP A 106 -14.72 -8.57 17.67
N ASP A 107 -15.56 -7.67 18.20
CA ASP A 107 -15.51 -6.25 17.85
C ASP A 107 -14.27 -5.58 18.44
N VAL A 108 -13.88 -5.95 19.66
CA VAL A 108 -12.65 -5.46 20.30
C VAL A 108 -11.41 -5.95 19.55
N VAL A 109 -11.41 -7.20 19.11
CA VAL A 109 -10.33 -7.77 18.28
C VAL A 109 -10.25 -7.06 16.93
N LYS A 110 -11.37 -6.89 16.22
CA LYS A 110 -11.43 -6.15 14.95
C LYS A 110 -10.96 -4.70 15.09
N GLN A 111 -11.36 -4.03 16.17
CA GLN A 111 -10.94 -2.66 16.45
C GLN A 111 -9.41 -2.59 16.68
N SER A 112 -8.86 -3.49 17.49
CA SER A 112 -7.41 -3.56 17.76
C SER A 112 -6.61 -3.82 16.49
N ILE A 113 -7.06 -4.75 15.64
CA ILE A 113 -6.46 -5.04 14.33
C ILE A 113 -6.53 -3.80 13.43
N THR A 114 -7.67 -3.12 13.38
CA THR A 114 -7.87 -1.93 12.54
C THR A 114 -6.90 -0.82 12.93
N GLU A 115 -6.80 -0.49 14.22
CA GLU A 115 -5.88 0.54 14.72
C GLU A 115 -4.42 0.15 14.48
N TYR A 116 -4.07 -1.11 14.69
CA TYR A 116 -2.74 -1.63 14.37
C TYR A 116 -2.40 -1.46 12.88
N LEU A 117 -3.35 -1.72 11.98
CA LEU A 117 -3.15 -1.60 10.54
C LEU A 117 -2.98 -0.15 10.04
N GLU A 118 -3.45 0.85 10.80
CA GLU A 118 -3.27 2.28 10.48
C GLU A 118 -1.81 2.74 10.67
N VAL A 119 -1.07 2.12 11.58
CA VAL A 119 0.31 2.54 11.92
C VAL A 119 1.39 1.69 11.24
N ILE A 120 1.01 0.61 10.56
CA ILE A 120 1.97 -0.17 9.77
C ILE A 120 2.16 0.45 8.38
N SER A 121 3.40 0.38 7.92
CA SER A 121 3.81 0.73 6.56
C SER A 121 3.99 -0.52 5.69
N PHE A 122 3.98 -0.32 4.37
CA PHE A 122 4.37 -1.35 3.39
C PHE A 122 5.55 -0.82 2.57
N ASN A 123 6.74 -0.84 3.17
CA ASN A 123 7.94 -0.19 2.63
C ASN A 123 8.69 -1.02 1.60
N ASP A 124 8.41 -2.32 1.52
CA ASP A 124 8.99 -3.19 0.52
C ASP A 124 8.09 -4.40 0.28
N THR A 125 8.43 -5.18 -0.74
CA THR A 125 7.66 -6.37 -1.09
C THR A 125 7.84 -7.53 -0.10
N THR A 126 8.90 -7.55 0.70
CA THR A 126 9.10 -8.57 1.74
C THR A 126 8.11 -8.36 2.88
N GLU A 127 7.88 -7.12 3.30
CA GLU A 127 6.83 -6.75 4.24
C GLU A 127 5.45 -7.12 3.69
N ILE A 128 5.15 -6.79 2.43
CA ILE A 128 3.88 -7.14 1.79
C ILE A 128 3.65 -8.65 1.83
N VAL A 129 4.63 -9.45 1.40
CA VAL A 129 4.53 -10.91 1.40
C VAL A 129 4.31 -11.46 2.81
N SER A 130 5.13 -11.04 3.78
CA SER A 130 5.00 -11.48 5.17
C SER A 130 3.60 -11.20 5.74
N ARG A 131 3.00 -10.06 5.36
CA ARG A 131 1.65 -9.67 5.81
C ARG A 131 0.56 -10.52 5.18
N LEU A 132 0.69 -10.85 3.89
CA LEU A 132 -0.24 -11.74 3.19
C LEU A 132 -0.17 -13.17 3.73
N GLU A 133 1.04 -13.66 4.04
CA GLU A 133 1.24 -14.96 4.69
C GLU A 133 0.56 -15.02 6.06
N LYS A 134 0.68 -13.97 6.88
CA LYS A 134 -0.02 -13.83 8.17
C LYS A 134 -1.55 -13.84 8.02
N ALA A 135 -2.07 -13.38 6.88
CA ALA A 135 -3.50 -13.47 6.52
C ALA A 135 -3.90 -14.84 5.95
N LYS A 136 -2.93 -15.76 5.78
CA LYS A 136 -3.07 -17.05 5.10
C LYS A 136 -3.55 -16.92 3.65
N ILE A 137 -3.24 -15.80 3.00
CA ILE A 137 -3.51 -15.59 1.57
C ILE A 137 -2.44 -16.33 0.78
N LYS A 138 -2.81 -17.45 0.17
CA LYS A 138 -1.92 -18.23 -0.69
C LYS A 138 -1.85 -17.56 -2.07
N TYR A 139 -0.68 -17.09 -2.47
CA TYR A 139 -0.45 -16.50 -3.79
C TYR A 139 0.23 -17.50 -4.72
N LEU A 140 0.10 -17.25 -6.03
CA LEU A 140 0.68 -18.07 -7.09
C LEU A 140 2.02 -17.48 -7.55
N ASP A 141 2.82 -18.28 -8.25
CA ASP A 141 4.11 -17.85 -8.82
C ASP A 141 3.96 -16.61 -9.73
N ASP A 142 2.84 -16.52 -10.46
CA ASP A 142 2.54 -15.36 -11.29
C ASP A 142 2.33 -14.07 -10.48
N THR A 143 1.80 -14.17 -9.26
CA THR A 143 1.70 -13.03 -8.33
C THR A 143 3.08 -12.57 -7.89
N LEU A 144 4.01 -13.51 -7.65
CA LEU A 144 5.38 -13.21 -7.24
C LEU A 144 6.17 -12.50 -8.35
N ASN A 145 5.89 -12.83 -9.61
CA ASN A 145 6.51 -12.19 -10.77
C ASN A 145 6.19 -10.69 -10.89
N LEU A 146 5.14 -10.21 -10.21
CA LEU A 146 4.78 -8.78 -10.16
C LEU A 146 5.61 -8.01 -9.13
N LEU A 147 6.17 -8.67 -8.11
CA LEU A 147 6.85 -8.02 -6.99
C LEU A 147 8.04 -7.14 -7.40
N PRO A 148 8.95 -7.53 -8.32
CA PRO A 148 10.09 -6.69 -8.68
C PRO A 148 9.70 -5.30 -9.19
N LYS A 149 8.59 -5.20 -9.93
CA LYS A 149 8.07 -3.91 -10.41
C LYS A 149 7.41 -3.10 -9.29
N ILE A 150 6.73 -3.76 -8.36
CA ILE A 150 6.17 -3.12 -7.16
C ILE A 150 7.29 -2.55 -6.30
N ASP A 151 8.33 -3.34 -6.03
CA ASP A 151 9.50 -2.91 -5.25
C ASP A 151 10.20 -1.70 -5.90
N SER A 152 10.37 -1.71 -7.22
CA SER A 152 10.89 -0.56 -7.98
C SER A 152 10.03 0.71 -7.79
N MET A 153 8.70 0.56 -7.83
CA MET A 153 7.76 1.67 -7.57
C MET A 153 7.85 2.18 -6.13
N ILE A 154 7.94 1.29 -5.13
CA ILE A 154 8.06 1.66 -3.73
C ILE A 154 9.38 2.39 -3.46
N LYS A 155 10.51 1.86 -3.97
CA LYS A 155 11.82 2.53 -3.92
C LYS A 155 11.76 3.91 -4.55
N ARG A 156 11.04 4.03 -5.67
CA ARG A 156 10.83 5.33 -6.33
C ARG A 156 10.05 6.29 -5.44
N ARG A 157 8.97 5.84 -4.80
CA ARG A 157 8.20 6.63 -3.83
C ARG A 157 9.09 7.11 -2.68
N HIS A 158 9.97 6.27 -2.15
CA HIS A 158 10.90 6.68 -1.09
C HIS A 158 11.86 7.77 -1.53
N ALA A 159 12.46 7.65 -2.72
CA ALA A 159 13.30 8.69 -3.28
C ALA A 159 12.53 10.02 -3.43
N ILE A 160 11.29 9.98 -3.96
CA ILE A 160 10.46 11.18 -4.13
C ILE A 160 10.15 11.85 -2.78
N VAL A 161 9.68 11.08 -1.79
CA VAL A 161 9.17 11.63 -0.53
C VAL A 161 10.30 12.04 0.42
N HIS A 162 11.40 11.29 0.49
CA HIS A 162 12.45 11.52 1.47
C HIS A 162 13.68 12.27 0.93
N GLN A 163 13.88 12.24 -0.39
CA GLN A 163 15.08 12.79 -1.04
C GLN A 163 14.73 13.76 -2.17
N ALA A 164 13.47 14.23 -2.27
CA ALA A 164 12.99 15.07 -3.37
C ALA A 164 13.30 14.50 -4.78
N ASP A 165 13.40 13.17 -4.87
CA ASP A 165 13.83 12.42 -6.04
C ASP A 165 15.22 12.81 -6.58
N GLU A 166 16.11 13.26 -5.71
CA GLU A 166 17.45 13.74 -6.06
C GLU A 166 18.27 12.69 -6.79
N ASN A 167 18.99 13.14 -7.81
CA ASN A 167 19.92 12.36 -8.59
C ASN A 167 21.33 12.65 -8.10
N VAL A 168 21.96 11.64 -7.49
CA VAL A 168 23.29 11.74 -6.86
C VAL A 168 24.41 11.95 -7.89
N ASP A 169 24.14 11.62 -9.16
CA ASP A 169 25.10 11.77 -10.24
C ASP A 169 25.24 13.23 -10.73
N THR A 170 26.40 13.85 -10.47
CA THR A 170 26.76 15.20 -10.95
C THR A 170 27.48 15.17 -12.31
N GLY A 171 27.13 16.08 -13.25
CA GLY A 171 27.80 16.24 -14.54
C GLY A 171 26.97 16.98 -15.61
N HIS A 172 27.59 17.40 -16.73
CA HIS A 172 26.87 18.08 -17.82
C HIS A 172 25.74 17.21 -18.40
N GLY A 173 24.52 17.75 -18.44
CA GLY A 173 23.31 17.05 -18.92
C GLY A 173 22.57 16.20 -17.88
N LYS A 174 23.07 16.15 -16.63
CA LYS A 174 22.39 15.50 -15.51
C LYS A 174 21.55 16.54 -14.74
N HIS A 175 20.29 16.21 -14.48
CA HIS A 175 19.37 17.08 -13.73
C HIS A 175 19.37 16.68 -12.26
N HIS A 176 18.97 17.62 -11.41
CA HIS A 176 18.83 17.46 -9.96
C HIS A 176 17.91 16.29 -9.58
N ALA A 177 16.89 15.97 -10.37
CA ALA A 177 15.99 14.86 -10.09
C ALA A 177 16.13 13.71 -11.11
N ASN A 178 15.93 12.49 -10.63
CA ASN A 178 15.97 11.27 -11.44
C ASN A 178 14.92 11.30 -12.56
N ARG A 179 15.19 10.60 -13.67
CA ARG A 179 14.27 10.57 -14.82
C ARG A 179 13.00 9.79 -14.52
N ILE A 180 11.85 10.35 -14.91
CA ILE A 180 10.55 9.67 -14.92
C ILE A 180 9.83 10.01 -16.23
N ASN A 181 9.05 9.07 -16.75
CA ASN A 181 8.22 9.29 -17.93
C ASN A 181 6.88 8.57 -17.76
N LYS A 182 5.90 8.96 -18.57
CA LYS A 182 4.53 8.43 -18.50
C LYS A 182 4.46 6.90 -18.64
N TRP A 183 5.31 6.30 -19.47
CA TRP A 183 5.29 4.86 -19.75
C TRP A 183 5.69 4.04 -18.52
N ILE A 184 6.70 4.51 -17.78
CA ILE A 184 7.13 3.87 -16.53
C ILE A 184 5.99 3.91 -15.51
N VAL A 185 5.32 5.05 -15.35
CA VAL A 185 4.21 5.17 -14.40
C VAL A 185 3.02 4.32 -14.84
N SER A 186 2.67 4.32 -16.14
CA SER A 186 1.62 3.46 -16.67
C SER A 186 1.92 1.97 -16.46
N ASP A 187 3.17 1.54 -16.66
CA ASP A 187 3.58 0.15 -16.40
C ASP A 187 3.45 -0.22 -14.92
N TRP A 188 3.78 0.69 -14.00
CA TRP A 188 3.53 0.49 -12.58
C TRP A 188 2.04 0.41 -12.23
N ILE A 189 1.19 1.29 -12.80
CA ILE A 189 -0.26 1.24 -12.58
C ILE A 189 -0.80 -0.12 -13.00
N GLU A 190 -0.46 -0.58 -14.21
CA GLU A 190 -0.91 -1.87 -14.74
C GLU A 190 -0.41 -3.05 -13.90
N ASN A 191 0.83 -2.98 -13.42
CA ASN A 191 1.38 -4.01 -12.54
C ASN A 191 0.67 -4.05 -11.18
N ILE A 192 0.34 -2.89 -10.62
CA ILE A 192 -0.42 -2.79 -9.36
C ILE A 192 -1.86 -3.25 -9.55
N ARG A 193 -2.49 -2.94 -10.69
CA ARG A 193 -3.83 -3.43 -11.07
C ARG A 193 -3.88 -4.95 -11.02
N LYS A 194 -3.00 -5.62 -11.78
CA LYS A 194 -2.90 -7.08 -11.82
C LYS A 194 -2.65 -7.69 -10.45
N PHE A 195 -1.72 -7.09 -9.68
CA PHE A 195 -1.43 -7.55 -8.34
C PHE A 195 -2.66 -7.41 -7.43
N GLY A 196 -3.33 -6.26 -7.45
CA GLY A 196 -4.49 -6.00 -6.61
C GLY A 196 -5.69 -6.88 -6.94
N GLU A 197 -6.00 -7.06 -8.23
CA GLU A 197 -7.03 -7.99 -8.72
C GLU A 197 -6.77 -9.41 -8.19
N GLU A 198 -5.52 -9.87 -8.26
CA GLU A 198 -5.14 -11.20 -7.79
C GLU A 198 -5.27 -11.31 -6.26
N ILE A 199 -4.80 -10.33 -5.50
CA ILE A 199 -4.97 -10.32 -4.03
C ILE A 199 -6.45 -10.31 -3.65
N ILE A 200 -7.30 -9.53 -4.32
CA ILE A 200 -8.75 -9.50 -4.09
C ILE A 200 -9.37 -10.87 -4.37
N ARG A 201 -9.00 -11.50 -5.50
CA ARG A 201 -9.49 -12.82 -5.90
C ARG A 201 -9.12 -13.88 -4.86
N LEU A 202 -7.85 -13.90 -4.46
CA LEU A 202 -7.33 -14.86 -3.48
C LEU A 202 -7.97 -14.66 -2.11
N ALA A 203 -8.06 -13.42 -1.62
CA ALA A 203 -8.67 -13.12 -0.34
C ALA A 203 -10.19 -13.41 -0.30
N SER A 204 -10.88 -13.29 -1.43
CA SER A 204 -12.30 -13.65 -1.55
C SER A 204 -12.55 -15.16 -1.55
N SER A 205 -11.50 -15.95 -1.82
CA SER A 205 -11.55 -17.43 -1.87
C SER A 205 -11.28 -18.10 -0.52
N ILE A 206 -11.10 -17.30 0.54
CA ILE A 206 -10.89 -17.75 1.91
C ILE A 206 -12.19 -17.62 2.71
#